data_AF-A0A1H1X6K9-F1
#
_entry.id   AF-A0A1H1X6K9-F1
#
_cell.length_a   1.000
_cell.length_b   1.000
_cell.length_c   1.000
_cell.angle_alpha   90.00
_cell.angle_beta   90.00
_cell.angle_gamma   90.00
#
_symmetry.space_group_name_H-M   'P 1'
#
loop_
_entity.id
_entity.type
_entity.pdbx_description
1 polymer ?
#
loop_
_entity_poly.entity_id
_entity_poly.type
_entity_poly.pdbx_seq_one_letter_code
_entity_poly.pdbx_strand_id
1 'polypeptide(L)'
;MEIIFEKDYLKELYENGKAKNKKYRFQPTVVKKYIQTIDKLRAAKYTEELYPIRSLNYEKLIGDKKGLESVRVDKKYRIEFISSVEGEEPDTLTICSIIELSNHYK
;
A
#
# COMPACT_ATOMS: atom_id res chain seq x y z
N MET A 1 2.50 -5.26 -10.74
CA MET A 1 1.57 -5.77 -9.72
C MET A 1 0.25 -5.04 -9.90
N GLU A 2 -0.86 -5.76 -9.88
CA GLU A 2 -2.20 -5.14 -9.93
C GLU A 2 -2.56 -4.58 -8.56
N ILE A 3 -3.17 -3.39 -8.51
CA ILE A 3 -3.50 -2.72 -7.23
C ILE A 3 -5.01 -2.56 -7.11
N ILE A 4 -5.56 -3.19 -6.08
CA ILE A 4 -6.97 -3.07 -5.70
C ILE A 4 -7.06 -2.19 -4.46
N PHE A 5 -8.04 -1.29 -4.41
CA PHE A 5 -8.30 -0.45 -3.24
C PHE A 5 -9.53 -0.97 -2.51
N GLU A 6 -9.37 -1.45 -1.29
CA GLU A 6 -10.45 -2.04 -0.48
C GLU A 6 -11.39 -0.98 0.11
N LYS A 7 -11.02 0.31 0.02
CA LYS A 7 -11.81 1.44 0.52
C LYS A 7 -11.75 2.59 -0.47
N ASP A 8 -12.90 3.20 -0.73
CA ASP A 8 -13.02 4.32 -1.69
C ASP A 8 -12.04 5.46 -1.38
N TYR A 9 -11.84 5.80 -0.11
CA TYR A 9 -10.97 6.91 0.24
C TYR A 9 -9.52 6.66 -0.19
N LEU A 10 -9.04 5.41 -0.21
CA LEU A 10 -7.69 5.05 -0.65
C LEU A 10 -7.53 5.32 -2.15
N LYS A 11 -8.52 4.87 -2.92
CA LYS A 11 -8.62 5.15 -4.35
C LYS A 11 -8.71 6.66 -4.63
N GLU A 12 -9.56 7.37 -3.90
CA GLU A 12 -9.72 8.81 -4.04
C GLU A 12 -8.43 9.58 -3.72
N LEU A 13 -7.69 9.17 -2.70
CA LEU A 13 -6.38 9.76 -2.41
C LEU A 13 -5.38 9.52 -3.54
N TYR A 14 -5.39 8.33 -4.14
CA TYR A 14 -4.51 7.99 -5.25
C TYR A 14 -4.86 8.78 -6.53
N GLU A 15 -6.12 8.74 -6.95
CA GLU A 15 -6.57 9.32 -8.23
C GLU A 15 -6.73 10.84 -8.16
N ASN A 16 -7.24 11.38 -7.05
CA ASN A 16 -7.65 12.78 -6.95
C ASN A 16 -6.75 13.60 -6.02
N GLY A 17 -5.82 12.96 -5.31
CA GLY A 17 -4.99 13.62 -4.29
C GLY A 17 -5.77 14.08 -3.05
N LYS A 18 -7.04 13.68 -2.89
CA LYS A 18 -7.90 14.03 -1.75
C LYS A 18 -9.07 13.07 -1.62
N ALA A 19 -9.44 12.75 -0.38
CA ALA A 19 -10.68 12.04 -0.08
C ALA A 19 -11.87 13.01 0.03
N LYS A 20 -13.07 12.57 -0.37
CA LYS A 20 -14.32 13.33 -0.20
C LYS A 20 -14.72 13.43 1.27
N ASN A 21 -14.53 12.35 2.03
CA ASN A 21 -14.87 12.30 3.45
C ASN A 21 -13.81 13.02 4.30
N LYS A 22 -14.25 13.98 5.13
CA LYS A 22 -13.38 14.78 6.02
C LYS A 22 -12.54 13.93 6.99
N LYS A 23 -13.01 12.74 7.37
CA LYS A 23 -12.28 11.79 8.24
C LYS A 23 -10.92 11.38 7.66
N TYR A 24 -10.83 11.31 6.32
CA TYR A 24 -9.64 10.85 5.60
C TYR A 24 -8.86 12.02 4.98
N ARG A 25 -8.91 13.19 5.61
CA ARG A 25 -8.11 14.35 5.18
C ARG A 25 -6.70 14.24 5.75
N PHE A 26 -5.79 13.72 4.95
CA PHE A 26 -4.36 13.70 5.25
C PHE A 26 -3.69 15.01 4.82
N GLN A 27 -2.51 15.28 5.38
CA GLN A 27 -1.69 16.42 4.92
C GLN A 27 -1.27 16.20 3.47
N PRO A 28 -1.22 17.24 2.62
CA PRO A 28 -0.84 17.09 1.20
C PRO A 28 0.48 16.35 0.96
N THR A 29 1.45 16.55 1.86
CA THR A 29 2.75 15.86 1.83
C THR A 29 2.64 14.36 2.06
N VAL A 30 1.73 13.92 2.94
CA VAL A 30 1.43 12.50 3.18
C VAL A 30 0.75 11.90 1.96
N VAL A 31 -0.23 12.60 1.38
CA VAL A 31 -0.93 12.12 0.17
C VAL A 31 0.03 11.97 -1.00
N LYS A 32 0.91 12.94 -1.23
CA LYS A 32 1.95 12.85 -2.27
C LYS A 32 2.83 11.61 -2.09
N LYS A 33 3.29 11.34 -0.86
CA LYS A 33 4.11 10.17 -0.57
C LYS A 33 3.32 8.87 -0.67
N TYR A 34 2.05 8.87 -0.29
CA TYR A 34 1.16 7.73 -0.47
C TYR A 34 1.05 7.36 -1.94
N ILE A 35 0.76 8.34 -2.83
CA ILE A 35 0.73 8.14 -4.29
C ILE A 35 2.05 7.56 -4.78
N GLN A 36 3.18 8.19 -4.45
CA GLN A 36 4.52 7.70 -4.83
C GLN A 36 4.84 6.30 -4.30
N THR A 37 4.23 5.89 -3.19
CA THR A 37 4.41 4.55 -2.63
C THR A 37 3.57 3.54 -3.40
N ILE A 38 2.31 3.86 -3.72
CA ILE A 38 1.46 3.05 -4.60
C ILE A 38 2.10 2.88 -5.99
N ASP A 39 2.69 3.93 -6.56
CA ASP A 39 3.37 3.86 -7.86
C ASP A 39 4.53 2.85 -7.84
N LYS A 40 5.29 2.79 -6.74
CA LYS A 40 6.35 1.79 -6.55
C LYS A 40 5.79 0.38 -6.46
N LEU A 41 4.66 0.19 -5.78
CA LEU A 41 3.98 -1.11 -5.73
C LEU A 41 3.51 -1.54 -7.13
N ARG A 42 2.87 -0.64 -7.89
CA ARG A 42 2.43 -0.92 -9.27
C ARG A 42 3.60 -1.32 -10.18
N ALA A 43 4.74 -0.66 -10.04
CA ALA A 43 5.93 -0.90 -10.85
C ALA A 43 6.62 -2.24 -10.55
N ALA A 44 6.46 -2.79 -9.35
CA ALA A 44 7.02 -4.10 -8.99
C ALA A 44 6.24 -5.24 -9.67
N LYS A 45 6.92 -6.33 -10.04
CA LYS A 45 6.27 -7.54 -10.55
C LYS A 45 5.66 -8.38 -9.44
N TYR A 46 6.42 -8.58 -8.37
CA TYR A 46 6.07 -9.37 -7.18
C TYR A 46 6.65 -8.69 -5.92
N THR A 47 6.25 -9.16 -4.73
CA THR A 47 6.56 -8.44 -3.47
C THR A 47 8.05 -8.36 -3.15
N GLU A 48 8.82 -9.36 -3.56
CA GLU A 48 10.24 -9.53 -3.27
C GLU A 48 11.09 -8.43 -3.93
N GLU A 49 10.62 -7.85 -5.05
CA GLU A 49 11.26 -6.68 -5.67
C GLU A 49 11.21 -5.43 -4.78
N LEU A 50 10.31 -5.38 -3.79
CA LEU A 50 10.18 -4.28 -2.85
C LEU A 50 11.19 -4.36 -1.70
N TYR A 51 11.67 -5.57 -1.37
CA TYR A 51 12.55 -5.83 -0.23
C TYR A 51 13.87 -5.03 -0.27
N PRO A 52 14.56 -4.90 -1.43
CA PRO A 52 15.77 -4.08 -1.49
C PRO A 52 15.51 -2.58 -1.34
N ILE A 53 14.27 -2.09 -1.50
CA ILE A 53 13.92 -0.68 -1.39
C ILE A 53 13.81 -0.28 0.08
N ARG A 54 14.96 -0.02 0.72
CA ARG A 54 15.07 0.28 2.17
C ARG A 54 14.12 1.37 2.67
N SER A 55 13.78 2.36 1.82
CA SER A 55 12.84 3.42 2.20
C SER A 55 11.41 2.91 2.46
N LEU A 56 11.01 1.81 1.80
CA LEU A 56 9.72 1.17 1.99
C LEU A 56 9.65 0.40 3.31
N ASN A 57 10.79 -0.03 3.87
CA ASN A 57 10.83 -0.77 5.13
C ASN A 57 9.75 -1.87 5.18
N TYR A 58 9.71 -2.71 4.14
CA TYR A 58 8.68 -3.74 3.98
C TYR A 58 8.65 -4.69 5.18
N GLU A 59 7.46 -5.00 5.68
CA GLU A 59 7.24 -5.88 6.83
C GLU A 59 6.03 -6.79 6.61
N LYS A 60 6.14 -8.08 6.95
CA LYS A 60 4.98 -8.95 7.15
C LYS A 60 4.50 -8.77 8.59
N LEU A 61 3.25 -8.35 8.78
CA LEU A 61 2.69 -8.04 10.08
C LEU A 61 2.36 -9.33 10.86
N ILE A 62 2.45 -9.22 12.18
CA ILE A 62 2.23 -10.31 13.14
C ILE A 62 1.14 -9.93 14.16
N GLY A 63 0.75 -10.87 15.03
CA GLY A 63 -0.29 -10.65 16.05
C GLY A 63 -1.67 -10.45 15.43
N ASP A 64 -2.42 -9.45 15.90
CA ASP A 64 -3.79 -9.16 15.45
C ASP A 64 -3.88 -8.77 13.97
N LYS A 65 -2.76 -8.36 13.38
CA LYS A 65 -2.64 -8.01 11.95
C LYS A 65 -1.95 -9.11 11.13
N LYS A 66 -1.85 -10.33 11.67
CA LYS A 66 -1.25 -11.46 10.96
C LYS A 66 -1.95 -11.68 9.61
N GLY A 67 -1.14 -11.84 8.56
CA GLY A 67 -1.62 -11.98 7.18
C GLY A 67 -1.64 -10.68 6.39
N LEU A 68 -1.45 -9.53 7.04
CA LEU A 68 -1.19 -8.27 6.37
C LEU A 68 0.31 -8.05 6.15
N GLU A 69 0.60 -7.25 5.15
CA GLU A 69 1.92 -6.72 4.82
C GLU A 69 1.89 -5.20 4.96
N SER A 70 3.05 -4.59 5.13
CA SER A 70 3.13 -3.15 5.29
C SER A 70 4.38 -2.51 4.71
N VAL A 71 4.19 -1.38 4.03
CA VAL A 71 5.28 -0.50 3.57
C VAL A 71 5.13 0.91 4.12
N ARG A 72 6.25 1.57 4.36
CA ARG A 72 6.37 2.91 4.90
C ARG A 72 6.05 3.96 3.83
N VAL A 73 5.17 4.89 4.19
CA VAL A 73 4.90 6.13 3.44
C VAL A 73 5.79 7.25 3.96
N ASP A 74 5.83 7.41 5.28
CA ASP A 74 6.73 8.34 5.95
C ASP A 74 7.04 7.89 7.39
N LYS A 75 7.59 8.79 8.22
CA LYS A 75 7.91 8.50 9.62
C LYS A 75 6.69 8.21 10.49
N LYS A 76 5.46 8.33 10.00
CA LYS A 76 4.22 8.19 10.77
C LYS A 76 3.23 7.24 10.10
N TYR A 77 3.13 7.25 8.79
CA TYR A 77 2.14 6.51 8.04
C TYR A 77 2.73 5.32 7.30
N ARG A 78 1.95 4.25 7.27
CA ARG A 78 2.23 3.04 6.50
C ARG A 78 1.01 2.66 5.67
N ILE A 79 1.26 2.02 4.55
CA ILE A 79 0.25 1.30 3.79
C ILE A 79 0.21 -0.11 4.35
N GLU A 80 -0.99 -0.60 4.67
CA GLU A 80 -1.27 -2.00 4.99
C GLU A 80 -1.98 -2.63 3.80
N PHE A 81 -1.56 -3.82 3.40
CA PHE A 81 -2.09 -4.52 2.23
C PHE A 81 -2.01 -6.04 2.39
N ILE A 82 -2.70 -6.76 1.51
CA ILE A 82 -2.56 -8.21 1.31
C ILE A 82 -2.07 -8.42 -0.11
N SER A 83 -1.07 -9.27 -0.30
CA SER A 83 -0.71 -9.74 -1.64
C SER A 83 -1.17 -11.19 -1.88
N SER A 84 -1.59 -11.46 -3.11
CA SER A 84 -1.87 -12.80 -3.62
C SER A 84 -1.27 -12.96 -5.01
N VAL A 85 -0.97 -14.20 -5.38
CA VAL A 85 -0.53 -14.55 -6.73
C VAL A 85 -1.64 -15.36 -7.38
N GLU A 86 -2.08 -14.92 -8.55
CA GLU A 86 -3.04 -15.63 -9.40
C GLU A 86 -2.34 -16.13 -10.67
N GLY A 87 -2.90 -17.18 -11.28
CA GLY A 87 -2.33 -17.82 -12.46
C GLY A 87 -1.28 -18.88 -12.12
N GLU A 88 -0.67 -19.42 -13.18
CA GLU A 88 0.39 -20.44 -13.11
C GLU A 88 1.60 -19.96 -13.91
N GLU A 89 2.80 -20.46 -13.58
CA GLU A 89 4.01 -20.08 -14.31
C GLU A 89 3.90 -20.46 -15.80
N PRO A 90 4.34 -19.57 -16.72
CA PRO A 90 5.02 -18.29 -16.48
C PRO A 90 4.07 -17.08 -16.31
N ASP A 91 2.76 -17.26 -16.46
CA ASP A 91 1.75 -16.20 -16.54
C ASP A 91 1.12 -15.87 -15.17
N THR A 92 1.97 -15.65 -14.17
CA THR A 92 1.51 -15.25 -12.83
C THR A 92 1.26 -13.75 -12.72
N LEU A 93 0.19 -13.36 -12.04
CA LEU A 93 -0.13 -11.98 -11.67
C LEU A 93 -0.13 -11.81 -10.16
N THR A 94 0.72 -10.92 -9.63
CA THR A 94 0.60 -10.50 -8.23
C THR A 94 -0.45 -9.40 -8.10
N ILE A 95 -1.46 -9.64 -7.28
CA ILE A 95 -2.48 -8.69 -6.87
C ILE A 95 -2.13 -8.17 -5.48
N CYS A 96 -2.27 -6.87 -5.27
CA CYS A 96 -2.06 -6.22 -3.98
C CYS A 96 -3.29 -5.39 -3.62
N SER A 97 -4.02 -5.88 -2.62
CA SER A 97 -5.20 -5.25 -2.04
C SER A 97 -4.78 -4.28 -0.95
N ILE A 98 -4.91 -2.99 -1.20
CA ILE A 98 -4.61 -1.91 -0.25
C ILE A 98 -5.75 -1.79 0.74
N ILE A 99 -5.44 -2.05 2.02
CA ILE A 99 -6.42 -2.17 3.12
C ILE A 99 -6.54 -0.85 3.89
N GLU A 100 -5.43 -0.17 4.17
CA GLU A 100 -5.41 1.02 5.01
C GLU A 100 -4.17 1.90 4.79
N LEU A 101 -4.34 3.22 4.93
CA LEU A 101 -3.25 4.18 5.18
C LEU A 101 -3.22 4.49 6.68
N SER A 102 -2.55 3.63 7.44
CA SER A 102 -2.59 3.65 8.90
C SER A 102 -1.47 4.51 9.49
N ASN A 103 -1.72 5.07 10.67
CA ASN A 103 -0.67 5.65 11.48
C ASN A 103 -0.08 4.55 12.38
N HIS A 104 1.18 4.17 12.16
CA HIS A 104 1.78 3.03 12.88
C HIS A 104 2.09 3.27 14.37
N TYR A 105 1.81 4.47 14.89
CA TYR A 105 1.87 4.78 16.32
C TYR A 105 0.49 4.72 17.01
N LYS A 106 -0.56 4.33 16.31
CA LYS A 106 -1.93 4.28 16.83
C LYS A 106 -2.56 2.90 16.65
#